data_AF-A0A9N8DY76-F1
#
_entry.id   AF-A0A9N8DY76-F1
#
_cell.length_a   1.000
_cell.length_b   1.000
_cell.length_c   1.000
_cell.angle_alpha   90.00
_cell.angle_beta   90.00
_cell.angle_gamma   90.00
#
_symmetry.space_group_name_H-M   'P 1'
#
loop_
_entity.id
_entity.type
_entity.pdbx_description
1 polymer ?
#
loop_
_entity_poly.entity_id
_entity_poly.type
_entity_poly.pdbx_seq_one_letter_code
_entity_poly.pdbx_strand_id
1 'polypeptide(L)'
;MTTRIILAALLVGVCAAFAPVQQRTTGSTSSLSMAPKWDGEKWAPSSPEEGPEAGYGAGKTLLLHGPIPFYNRVFKAADYEQAVLKFMASEKCDRMEGQGNMDFYLANPNDWAFNRFEMEKKGIKYDYTTLDNKSLTLTLVWSSIVLGLSTNVVYSLSTGASFWAFLK
;
A
#
# COMPACT_ATOMS: atom_id res chain seq x y z
N MET A 1 -24.89 3.46 -35.35
CA MET A 1 -23.74 2.60 -35.71
C MET A 1 -22.43 3.00 -35.00
N THR A 2 -22.40 4.14 -34.31
CA THR A 2 -21.27 4.71 -33.57
C THR A 2 -21.05 4.12 -32.16
N THR A 3 -22.09 3.55 -31.54
CA THR A 3 -22.06 3.00 -30.18
C THR A 3 -21.27 1.69 -30.03
N ARG A 4 -21.09 0.92 -31.12
CA ARG A 4 -20.37 -0.36 -31.08
C ARG A 4 -18.84 -0.19 -31.09
N ILE A 5 -18.34 0.95 -31.54
CA ILE A 5 -16.90 1.24 -31.62
C ILE A 5 -16.34 1.63 -30.24
N ILE A 6 -17.15 2.28 -29.41
CA ILE A 6 -16.77 2.70 -28.05
C ILE A 6 -16.58 1.48 -27.12
N LEU A 7 -17.39 0.43 -27.29
CA LEU A 7 -17.30 -0.79 -26.49
C LEU A 7 -16.03 -1.61 -26.80
N ALA A 8 -15.56 -1.60 -28.06
CA ALA A 8 -14.35 -2.30 -28.48
C ALA A 8 -13.07 -1.58 -28.02
N ALA A 9 -13.07 -0.23 -27.95
CA ALA A 9 -11.96 0.54 -27.42
C ALA A 9 -11.76 0.36 -25.90
N LEU A 10 -12.83 0.07 -25.15
CA LEU A 10 -12.79 -0.19 -23.71
C LEU A 10 -12.17 -1.55 -23.34
N LEU A 11 -12.26 -2.56 -24.22
CA LEU A 11 -11.73 -3.91 -23.98
C LEU A 11 -10.22 -4.03 -24.24
N VAL A 12 -9.65 -3.22 -25.14
CA VAL A 12 -8.21 -3.28 -25.47
C VAL A 12 -7.34 -2.58 -24.41
N GLY A 13 -7.91 -1.67 -23.61
CA GLY A 13 -7.22 -1.00 -22.50
C GLY A 13 -7.03 -1.86 -21.24
N VAL A 14 -7.68 -3.03 -21.15
CA VAL A 14 -7.68 -3.88 -19.94
C VAL A 14 -6.36 -4.64 -19.75
N CYS A 15 -5.66 -4.97 -20.85
CA CYS A 15 -4.46 -5.81 -20.77
C CYS A 15 -3.19 -5.04 -20.36
N ALA A 16 -3.13 -3.71 -20.56
CA ALA A 16 -1.95 -2.90 -20.21
C ALA A 16 -1.96 -2.39 -18.75
N ALA A 17 -3.06 -2.59 -18.01
CA ALA A 17 -3.26 -2.04 -16.67
C ALA A 17 -2.66 -2.88 -15.53
N PHE A 18 -2.14 -4.08 -15.82
CA PHE A 18 -1.50 -4.99 -14.86
C PHE A 18 0.02 -5.09 -15.07
N ALA A 19 0.64 -4.07 -15.67
CA ALA A 19 2.09 -4.01 -15.71
C ALA A 19 2.64 -3.91 -14.26
N PRO A 20 3.67 -4.68 -13.89
CA PRO A 20 4.22 -4.64 -12.55
C PRO A 20 4.70 -3.22 -12.22
N VAL A 21 4.31 -2.73 -11.04
CA VAL A 21 4.77 -1.44 -10.49
C VAL A 21 6.29 -1.45 -10.42
N GLN A 22 6.92 -0.55 -11.16
CA GLN A 22 8.36 -0.38 -11.14
C GLN A 22 8.72 0.44 -9.90
N GLN A 23 9.17 -0.25 -8.85
CA GLN A 23 9.59 0.37 -7.59
C GLN A 23 10.77 1.32 -7.85
N ARG A 24 10.64 2.58 -7.42
CA ARG A 24 11.73 3.53 -7.47
C ARG A 24 12.75 3.21 -6.38
N THR A 25 14.01 3.17 -6.77
CA THR A 25 15.15 3.22 -5.87
C THR A 25 15.38 4.66 -5.44
N THR A 26 15.21 4.96 -4.15
CA THR A 26 15.61 6.25 -3.56
C THR A 26 16.79 6.02 -2.62
N GLY A 27 17.83 6.84 -2.77
CA GLY A 27 18.98 6.81 -1.87
C GLY A 27 18.63 7.55 -0.58
N SER A 28 18.50 6.80 0.53
CA SER A 28 18.30 7.37 1.86
C SER A 28 19.64 7.80 2.48
N THR A 29 19.69 9.03 3.00
CA THR A 29 20.80 9.55 3.80
C THR A 29 20.56 9.13 5.25
N SER A 30 21.26 8.08 5.70
CA SER A 30 21.06 7.50 7.02
C SER A 30 21.63 8.41 8.11
N SER A 31 20.78 8.91 9.03
CA SER A 31 21.28 9.56 10.26
C SER A 31 21.63 8.46 11.28
N LEU A 32 22.92 8.15 11.39
CA LEU A 32 23.44 7.04 12.20
C LEU A 32 23.31 7.23 13.72
N SER A 33 22.71 8.31 14.21
CA SER A 33 22.69 8.68 15.65
C SER A 33 21.36 8.41 16.38
N MET A 34 20.35 7.82 15.72
CA MET A 34 18.95 7.81 16.21
C MET A 34 18.34 6.39 16.24
N ALA A 35 19.02 5.41 16.84
CA ALA A 35 18.48 4.05 16.95
C ALA A 35 17.63 3.87 18.22
N PRO A 36 16.42 3.27 18.14
CA PRO A 36 15.57 2.98 19.30
C PRO A 36 16.32 2.16 20.37
N LYS A 37 16.09 2.46 21.64
CA LYS A 37 16.76 1.77 22.75
C LYS A 37 15.90 0.61 23.27
N TRP A 38 16.56 -0.52 23.54
CA TRP A 38 15.92 -1.70 24.13
C TRP A 38 15.89 -1.58 25.65
N ASP A 39 14.70 -1.66 26.24
CA ASP A 39 14.46 -1.51 27.68
C ASP A 39 14.34 -2.87 28.39
N GLY A 40 14.84 -3.97 27.79
CA GLY A 40 14.77 -5.32 28.37
C GLY A 40 13.46 -6.07 28.08
N GLU A 41 12.32 -5.37 27.99
CA GLU A 41 11.01 -5.96 27.67
C GLU A 41 10.40 -5.42 26.37
N LYS A 42 10.64 -4.16 26.02
CA LYS A 42 10.09 -3.48 24.85
C LYS A 42 11.12 -2.52 24.23
N TRP A 43 10.97 -2.26 22.93
CA TRP A 43 11.67 -1.17 22.27
C TRP A 43 10.97 0.14 22.61
N ALA A 44 11.73 1.11 23.11
CA ALA A 44 11.25 2.45 23.39
C ALA A 44 11.84 3.45 22.39
N PRO A 45 11.04 4.38 21.85
CA PRO A 45 11.54 5.47 21.02
C PRO A 45 12.51 6.33 21.82
N SER A 46 13.66 6.66 21.24
CA SER A 46 14.72 7.41 21.93
C SER A 46 14.49 8.93 21.90
N SER A 47 13.57 9.40 21.05
CA SER A 47 13.18 10.81 20.89
C SER A 47 11.70 10.95 20.45
N PRO A 48 11.08 12.13 20.63
CA PRO A 48 9.73 12.43 20.11
C PRO A 48 9.59 12.27 18.59
N GLU A 49 10.70 12.41 17.85
CA GLU A 49 10.81 12.23 16.40
C GLU A 49 10.79 10.74 15.96
N GLU A 50 10.84 9.80 16.90
CA GLU A 50 10.61 8.37 16.67
C GLU A 50 9.21 7.92 17.10
N GLY A 51 8.41 8.85 17.63
CA GLY A 51 7.05 8.60 18.06
C GLY A 51 6.14 8.19 16.89
N PRO A 52 4.97 7.60 17.18
CA PRO A 52 4.00 7.20 16.16
C PRO A 52 3.59 8.36 15.23
N GLU A 53 3.77 9.62 15.66
CA GLU A 53 3.45 10.84 14.91
C GLU A 53 4.48 11.23 13.84
N ALA A 54 5.72 10.75 13.94
CA ALA A 54 6.75 10.99 12.91
C ALA A 54 6.58 10.06 11.69
N GLY A 55 5.73 9.04 11.83
CA GLY A 55 5.34 8.15 10.76
C GLY A 55 4.20 8.71 9.90
N TYR A 56 3.90 8.03 8.78
CA TYR A 56 2.68 8.33 8.05
C TYR A 56 1.47 7.66 8.72
N GLY A 57 0.30 8.30 8.66
CA GLY A 57 -0.92 7.80 9.29
C GLY A 57 -1.45 6.50 8.66
N ALA A 58 -2.27 5.76 9.43
CA ALA A 58 -2.84 4.48 8.99
C ALA A 58 -3.63 4.57 7.68
N GLY A 59 -4.28 5.71 7.39
CA GLY A 59 -4.96 5.94 6.11
C GLY A 59 -4.03 5.81 4.90
N LYS A 60 -2.77 6.27 5.01
CA LYS A 60 -1.77 6.11 3.94
C LYS A 60 -1.30 4.65 3.83
N THR A 61 -1.22 3.90 4.94
CA THR A 61 -0.98 2.44 4.90
C THR A 61 -2.05 1.72 4.09
N LEU A 62 -3.32 2.06 4.27
CA LEU A 62 -4.42 1.45 3.52
C LEU A 62 -4.25 1.66 2.01
N LEU A 63 -3.83 2.85 1.60
CA LEU A 63 -3.64 3.20 0.19
C LEU A 63 -2.36 2.60 -0.40
N LEU A 64 -1.28 2.49 0.38
CA LEU A 64 0.01 1.98 -0.08
C LEU A 64 0.09 0.45 -0.07
N HIS A 65 -0.35 -0.17 1.02
CA HIS A 65 -0.08 -1.58 1.32
C HIS A 65 -1.36 -2.39 1.54
N GLY A 66 -2.53 -1.75 1.51
CA GLY A 66 -3.82 -2.42 1.55
C GLY A 66 -4.38 -2.65 2.96
N PRO A 67 -5.46 -3.45 3.06
CA PRO A 67 -6.29 -3.53 4.25
C PRO A 67 -5.68 -4.33 5.40
N ILE A 68 -4.82 -5.31 5.12
CA ILE A 68 -4.18 -6.16 6.14
C ILE A 68 -3.25 -5.34 7.05
N PRO A 69 -2.25 -4.60 6.53
CA PRO A 69 -1.41 -3.77 7.38
C PRO A 69 -2.21 -2.65 8.05
N PHE A 70 -3.22 -2.08 7.37
CA PHE A 70 -4.14 -1.11 7.99
C PHE A 70 -4.84 -1.69 9.23
N TYR A 71 -5.38 -2.90 9.12
CA TYR A 71 -6.03 -3.58 10.24
C TYR A 71 -5.06 -3.78 11.41
N ASN A 72 -3.82 -4.22 11.14
CA ASN A 72 -2.82 -4.39 12.19
C ASN A 72 -2.46 -3.06 12.86
N ARG A 73 -2.37 -1.95 12.11
CA ARG A 73 -2.11 -0.63 12.70
C ARG A 73 -3.25 -0.12 13.58
N VAL A 74 -4.50 -0.41 13.23
CA VAL A 74 -5.66 0.07 13.98
C VAL A 74 -5.97 -0.81 15.19
N PHE A 75 -5.96 -2.13 15.02
CA PHE A 75 -6.43 -3.07 16.04
C PHE A 75 -5.31 -3.73 16.84
N LYS A 76 -4.07 -3.71 16.33
CA LYS A 76 -2.87 -4.27 16.98
C LYS A 76 -1.74 -3.25 17.02
N ALA A 77 -2.09 -2.00 17.32
CA ALA A 77 -1.16 -0.87 17.29
C ALA A 77 0.11 -1.13 18.14
N ALA A 78 -0.04 -1.65 19.37
CA ALA A 78 1.12 -1.89 20.24
C ALA A 78 2.12 -2.91 19.67
N ASP A 79 1.63 -4.04 19.13
CA ASP A 79 2.48 -5.07 18.54
C ASP A 79 3.14 -4.57 17.24
N TYR A 80 2.38 -3.83 16.44
CA TYR A 80 2.89 -3.20 15.22
C TYR A 80 4.01 -2.20 15.52
N GLU A 81 3.79 -1.32 16.50
CA GLU A 81 4.76 -0.32 16.92
C GLU A 81 6.07 -0.95 17.41
N GLN A 82 5.98 -2.03 18.18
CA GLN A 82 7.14 -2.81 18.61
C GLN A 82 7.88 -3.46 17.42
N ALA A 83 7.15 -3.98 16.44
CA ALA A 83 7.75 -4.56 15.24
C ALA A 83 8.50 -3.50 14.41
N VAL A 84 7.92 -2.31 14.25
CA VAL A 84 8.57 -1.19 13.54
C VAL A 84 9.82 -0.73 14.28
N LEU A 85 9.75 -0.52 15.61
CA LEU A 85 10.92 -0.09 16.39
C LEU A 85 12.04 -1.14 16.37
N LYS A 86 11.69 -2.43 16.45
CA LYS A 86 12.65 -3.53 16.30
C LYS A 86 13.33 -3.49 14.94
N PHE A 87 12.57 -3.24 13.87
CA PHE A 87 13.10 -3.16 12.52
C PHE A 87 14.02 -1.93 12.35
N MET A 88 13.62 -0.77 12.86
CA MET A 88 14.43 0.45 12.87
C MET A 88 15.76 0.25 13.60
N ALA A 89 15.75 -0.42 14.75
CA ALA A 89 16.97 -0.73 15.50
C ALA A 89 17.89 -1.72 14.76
N SER A 90 17.31 -2.71 14.07
CA SER A 90 18.07 -3.74 13.35
C SER A 90 18.73 -3.18 12.09
N GLU A 91 17.98 -2.41 11.32
CA GLU A 91 18.39 -1.90 10.00
C GLU A 91 18.93 -0.46 10.04
N LYS A 92 18.89 0.18 11.22
CA LYS A 92 19.29 1.58 11.45
C LYS A 92 18.67 2.54 10.43
N CYS A 93 17.37 2.38 10.22
CA CYS A 93 16.60 3.16 9.25
C CYS A 93 15.63 4.12 9.93
N ASP A 94 15.20 5.14 9.18
CA ASP A 94 14.25 6.13 9.64
C ASP A 94 12.86 5.52 9.87
N ARG A 95 12.03 6.20 10.65
CA ARG A 95 10.69 5.74 11.01
C ARG A 95 9.81 5.43 9.80
N MET A 96 9.84 6.28 8.77
CA MET A 96 9.06 6.07 7.55
C MET A 96 9.52 4.83 6.76
N GLU A 97 10.84 4.61 6.67
CA GLU A 97 11.41 3.43 6.00
C GLU A 97 11.06 2.16 6.77
N GLY A 98 11.12 2.20 8.11
CA GLY A 98 10.72 1.09 8.96
C GLY A 98 9.23 0.77 8.89
N GLN A 99 8.36 1.78 8.87
CA GLN A 99 6.91 1.58 8.69
C GLN A 99 6.57 1.03 7.31
N GLY A 100 7.17 1.59 6.24
CA GLY A 100 6.95 1.11 4.88
C GLY A 100 7.39 -0.35 4.70
N ASN A 101 8.53 -0.73 5.28
CA ASN A 101 9.00 -2.12 5.27
C ASN A 101 8.06 -3.05 6.04
N MET A 102 7.61 -2.65 7.23
CA MET A 102 6.72 -3.48 8.04
C MET A 102 5.34 -3.63 7.39
N ASP A 103 4.79 -2.54 6.84
CA ASP A 103 3.53 -2.57 6.12
C ASP A 103 3.60 -3.46 4.87
N PHE A 104 4.70 -3.38 4.11
CA PHE A 104 4.92 -4.23 2.95
C PHE A 104 5.10 -5.70 3.32
N TYR A 105 5.84 -5.99 4.40
CA TYR A 105 5.98 -7.35 4.94
C TYR A 105 4.63 -7.96 5.32
N LEU A 106 3.78 -7.20 6.01
CA LEU A 106 2.44 -7.65 6.40
C LEU A 106 1.50 -7.84 5.22
N ALA A 107 1.65 -7.04 4.16
CA ALA A 107 0.86 -7.18 2.95
C ALA A 107 1.28 -8.40 2.13
N ASN A 108 2.59 -8.61 1.96
CA ASN A 108 3.11 -9.68 1.11
C ASN A 108 4.51 -10.17 1.56
N PRO A 109 4.58 -11.13 2.49
CA PRO A 109 5.84 -11.52 3.12
C PRO A 109 6.81 -12.24 2.17
N ASN A 110 6.29 -12.94 1.15
CA ASN A 110 7.11 -13.64 0.16
C ASN A 110 7.86 -12.66 -0.74
N ASP A 111 7.15 -11.66 -1.27
CA ASP A 111 7.75 -10.61 -2.11
C ASP A 111 8.71 -9.74 -1.30
N TRP A 112 8.39 -9.49 -0.02
CA TRP A 112 9.30 -8.78 0.87
C TRP A 112 10.63 -9.52 1.04
N ALA A 113 10.59 -10.84 1.31
CA ALA A 113 11.81 -11.64 1.46
C ALA A 113 12.64 -11.68 0.17
N PHE A 114 11.98 -11.80 -0.99
CA PHE A 114 12.65 -11.73 -2.28
C PHE A 114 13.32 -10.36 -2.51
N ASN A 115 12.60 -9.27 -2.25
CA ASN A 115 13.13 -7.92 -2.38
C ASN A 115 14.33 -7.70 -1.46
N ARG A 116 14.29 -8.20 -0.23
CA ARG A 116 15.44 -8.14 0.70
C ARG A 116 16.66 -8.86 0.15
N PHE A 117 16.49 -10.06 -0.38
CA PHE A 117 17.58 -10.80 -1.03
C PHE A 117 18.15 -10.05 -2.23
N GLU A 118 17.29 -9.42 -3.04
CA GLU A 118 17.74 -8.58 -4.16
C GLU A 118 18.46 -7.30 -3.70
N MET A 119 17.98 -6.65 -2.63
CA MET A 119 18.59 -5.45 -2.06
C MET A 119 20.01 -5.75 -1.58
N GLU A 120 20.21 -6.89 -0.90
CA GLU A 120 21.53 -7.36 -0.46
C GLU A 120 22.44 -7.70 -1.64
N LYS A 121 21.91 -8.37 -2.67
CA LYS A 121 22.68 -8.79 -3.84
C LYS A 121 23.10 -7.62 -4.75
N LYS A 122 22.20 -6.66 -4.98
CA LYS A 122 22.40 -5.53 -5.91
C LYS A 122 22.87 -4.26 -5.21
N GLY A 123 22.85 -4.22 -3.87
CA GLY A 123 23.18 -3.02 -3.09
C GLY A 123 22.18 -1.87 -3.27
N ILE A 124 20.95 -2.18 -3.69
CA ILE A 124 19.88 -1.19 -3.91
C ILE A 124 18.90 -1.21 -2.74
N LYS A 125 18.24 -0.08 -2.46
CA LYS A 125 17.14 0.01 -1.48
C LYS A 125 15.82 0.30 -2.20
N TYR A 126 14.77 -0.45 -1.87
CA TYR A 126 13.43 -0.23 -2.40
C TYR A 126 12.66 0.79 -1.55
N ASP A 127 11.99 1.75 -2.20
CA ASP A 127 11.11 2.71 -1.54
C ASP A 127 9.69 2.16 -1.44
N TYR A 128 9.22 1.97 -0.21
CA TYR A 128 7.88 1.48 0.11
C TYR A 128 6.89 2.60 0.47
N THR A 129 7.33 3.86 0.49
CA THR A 129 6.56 4.97 1.08
C THR A 129 5.89 5.87 0.05
N THR A 130 6.26 5.74 -1.22
CA THR A 130 5.75 6.56 -2.32
C THR A 130 4.49 5.97 -2.92
N LEU A 131 3.43 6.78 -2.99
CA LEU A 131 2.21 6.42 -3.71
C LEU A 131 2.39 6.68 -5.20
N ASP A 132 2.10 5.68 -6.02
CA ASP A 132 1.94 5.90 -7.45
C ASP A 132 0.56 6.48 -7.74
N ASN A 133 0.48 7.80 -7.86
CA ASN A 133 -0.75 8.54 -8.13
C ASN A 133 -1.47 8.06 -9.39
N LYS A 134 -0.73 7.56 -10.40
CA LYS A 134 -1.33 7.05 -11.64
C LYS A 134 -2.09 5.77 -11.39
N SER A 135 -1.45 4.79 -10.75
CA SER A 135 -2.08 3.52 -10.37
C SER A 135 -3.24 3.72 -9.39
N LEU A 136 -3.11 4.66 -8.45
CA LEU A 136 -4.19 5.01 -7.50
C LEU A 136 -5.41 5.58 -8.23
N THR A 137 -5.19 6.57 -9.11
CA THR A 137 -6.29 7.20 -9.88
C THR A 137 -6.99 6.16 -10.74
N LEU A 138 -6.22 5.31 -11.42
CA LEU A 138 -6.77 4.25 -12.27
C LEU A 138 -7.61 3.28 -11.45
N THR A 139 -7.13 2.87 -10.27
CA THR A 139 -7.85 1.97 -9.35
C THR A 139 -9.16 2.59 -8.87
N LEU A 140 -9.16 3.89 -8.53
CA LEU A 140 -10.37 4.61 -8.09
C LEU A 140 -11.41 4.76 -9.20
N VAL A 141 -10.97 5.04 -10.43
CA VAL A 141 -11.86 5.14 -11.58
C VAL A 141 -12.51 3.79 -11.87
N TRP A 142 -11.71 2.71 -11.91
CA TRP A 142 -12.24 1.37 -12.18
C TRP A 142 -13.11 0.84 -11.04
N SER A 143 -12.74 1.07 -9.78
CA SER A 143 -13.58 0.65 -8.65
C SER A 143 -14.94 1.34 -8.67
N SER A 144 -14.99 2.63 -9.04
CA SER A 144 -16.24 3.37 -9.20
C SER A 144 -17.13 2.81 -10.31
N ILE A 145 -16.54 2.45 -11.46
CA ILE A 145 -17.26 1.82 -12.58
C ILE A 145 -17.81 0.46 -12.16
N VAL A 146 -16.97 -0.39 -11.55
CA VAL A 146 -17.38 -1.73 -11.12
C VAL A 146 -18.47 -1.64 -10.06
N LEU A 147 -18.32 -0.79 -9.05
CA LEU A 147 -19.34 -0.60 -8.01
C LEU A 147 -20.65 -0.10 -8.61
N GLY A 148 -20.61 0.88 -9.51
CA GLY A 148 -21.81 1.38 -10.19
C GLY A 148 -22.54 0.29 -10.97
N LEU A 149 -21.80 -0.55 -11.70
CA LEU A 149 -22.37 -1.69 -12.42
C LEU A 149 -22.92 -2.75 -11.47
N SER A 150 -22.19 -3.10 -10.41
CA SER A 150 -22.63 -4.07 -9.40
C SER A 150 -23.90 -3.61 -8.68
N THR A 151 -23.98 -2.34 -8.27
CA THR A 151 -25.19 -1.77 -7.67
C THR A 151 -26.38 -1.84 -8.62
N ASN A 152 -26.18 -1.55 -9.91
CA ASN A 152 -27.23 -1.69 -10.92
C ASN A 152 -27.68 -3.14 -11.12
N VAL A 153 -26.77 -4.12 -11.09
CA VAL A 153 -27.14 -5.55 -11.13
C VAL A 153 -28.02 -5.91 -9.93
N VAL A 154 -27.58 -5.56 -8.72
CA VAL A 154 -28.33 -5.86 -7.49
C VAL A 154 -29.70 -5.18 -7.50
N TYR A 155 -29.75 -3.91 -7.92
CA TYR A 155 -30.99 -3.16 -8.04
C TYR A 155 -31.95 -3.82 -9.03
N SER A 156 -31.49 -4.19 -10.23
CA SER A 156 -32.29 -4.88 -11.24
C SER A 156 -32.81 -6.24 -10.77
N LEU A 157 -32.00 -7.01 -10.06
CA LEU A 157 -32.44 -8.28 -9.47
C LEU A 157 -33.51 -8.07 -8.39
N SER A 158 -33.37 -7.02 -7.57
CA SER A 158 -34.30 -6.74 -6.47
C SER A 158 -35.65 -6.17 -6.92
N THR A 159 -35.68 -5.39 -8.00
CA THR A 159 -36.87 -4.65 -8.44
C THR A 159 -37.50 -5.21 -9.72
N GLY A 160 -36.85 -6.16 -10.40
CA GLY A 160 -37.26 -6.65 -11.72
C GLY A 160 -37.08 -5.62 -12.85
N ALA A 161 -36.45 -4.48 -12.57
CA ALA A 161 -36.17 -3.45 -13.56
C ALA A 161 -35.08 -3.89 -14.55
N SER A 162 -35.19 -3.48 -15.81
CA SER A 162 -34.18 -3.79 -16.82
C SER A 162 -32.81 -3.21 -16.44
N PHE A 163 -31.76 -4.03 -16.47
CA PHE A 163 -30.38 -3.61 -16.19
C PHE A 163 -29.95 -2.36 -16.97
N TRP A 164 -30.43 -2.20 -18.20
CA TRP A 164 -30.11 -1.08 -19.09
C TRP A 164 -30.99 0.16 -18.89
N ALA A 165 -31.76 0.24 -17.81
CA ALA A 165 -32.68 1.36 -17.58
C ALA A 165 -31.97 2.72 -17.50
N PHE A 166 -30.70 2.76 -17.07
CA PHE A 166 -29.91 3.99 -16.96
C PHE A 166 -29.33 4.50 -18.29
N LEU A 167 -29.46 3.74 -19.39
CA LEU A 167 -28.96 4.13 -20.73
C LEU A 167 -30.05 4.68 -21.66
N LYS A 168 -31.30 4.72 -21.21
CA LYS A 168 -32.42 5.30 -21.95
C LYS A 168 -32.61 6.77 -21.56
#